data_AF-R7N3A4-F1
#
_entry.id   AF-R7N3A4-F1
#
_cell.length_a   1.000
_cell.length_b   1.000
_cell.length_c   1.000
_cell.angle_alpha   90.00
_cell.angle_beta   90.00
_cell.angle_gamma   90.00
#
_symmetry.space_group_name_H-M   'P 1'
#
loop_
_entity.id
_entity.type
_entity.pdbx_description
1 polymer ?
#
loop_
_entity_poly.entity_id
_entity_poly.type
_entity_poly.pdbx_seq_one_letter_code
_entity_poly.pdbx_strand_id
1 'polypeptide(L)'
;MKKLIALVSAAAVLVMPMAVCAAPSPSAGAVVAASTQSAQNSAVETAAAEVSMSVGEYTNNAIVSTPGLSAADTLPVGQGGKIIVNGVATNMTVILRKVDAATVKSAKTAATGKILNLVNAKLPVAKGNTVTVNFYVKGLAGTENVTVLQLVNGEWVPVTVKEIRLDHIVLDLTQSGPVMFVQN
;
A
#
# COMPACT_ATOMS: atom_id res chain seq x y z
N MET A 1 101.94 20.33 13.08
CA MET A 1 102.08 19.46 11.90
C MET A 1 101.45 18.10 12.20
N LYS A 2 100.40 17.70 11.45
CA LYS A 2 99.77 16.36 11.29
C LYS A 2 98.25 16.57 11.10
N LYS A 3 97.76 16.66 9.85
CA LYS A 3 97.33 15.59 8.91
C LYS A 3 95.86 15.18 9.12
N LEU A 4 95.04 15.56 8.12
CA LEU A 4 93.79 14.99 7.60
C LEU A 4 93.30 13.66 8.19
N ILE A 5 91.97 13.52 8.31
CA ILE A 5 91.17 12.40 7.76
C ILE A 5 89.69 12.86 7.61
N ALA A 6 89.11 12.55 6.45
CA ALA A 6 87.72 12.75 6.06
C ALA A 6 86.91 11.44 6.21
N LEU A 7 85.60 11.52 6.41
CA LEU A 7 84.63 10.45 6.03
C LEU A 7 83.19 11.03 6.02
N VAL A 8 82.59 11.29 4.85
CA VAL A 8 81.55 10.50 4.15
C VAL A 8 80.12 10.60 4.73
N SER A 9 79.28 11.32 3.97
CA SER A 9 77.95 10.97 3.45
C SER A 9 76.99 10.10 4.27
N ALA A 10 75.76 10.61 4.50
CA ALA A 10 74.52 10.01 3.99
C ALA A 10 73.30 10.84 4.43
N ALA A 11 72.50 11.27 3.45
CA ALA A 11 71.22 11.92 3.66
C ALA A 11 70.23 10.95 4.32
N ALA A 12 69.67 11.32 5.47
CA ALA A 12 68.52 10.67 6.06
C ALA A 12 67.30 11.60 5.93
N VAL A 13 66.68 11.60 4.75
CA VAL A 13 65.33 12.16 4.60
C VAL A 13 64.34 11.11 5.10
N LEU A 14 63.87 11.34 6.32
CA LEU A 14 62.81 10.59 6.98
C LEU A 14 61.49 10.81 6.22
N VAL A 15 61.09 9.89 5.34
CA VAL A 15 59.75 9.88 4.73
C VAL A 15 58.81 9.11 5.65
N MET A 16 58.04 9.84 6.47
CA MET A 16 56.91 9.27 7.22
C MET A 16 55.74 9.00 6.24
N PRO A 17 55.13 7.81 6.21
CA PRO A 17 53.91 7.59 5.44
C PRO A 17 52.76 8.30 6.18
N MET A 18 52.32 9.44 5.66
CA MET A 18 51.07 10.06 6.08
C MET A 18 49.93 9.09 5.75
N ALA A 19 49.21 8.60 6.76
CA ALA A 19 47.99 7.86 6.55
C ALA A 19 46.98 8.81 5.88
N VAL A 20 46.72 8.60 4.59
CA VAL A 20 45.63 9.27 3.88
C VAL A 20 44.33 8.70 4.45
N CYS A 21 43.69 9.42 5.37
CA CYS A 21 42.29 9.20 5.67
C CYS A 21 41.50 9.49 4.39
N ALA A 22 41.09 8.45 3.67
CA ALA A 22 40.16 8.59 2.56
C ALA A 22 38.89 9.23 3.12
N ALA A 23 38.61 10.48 2.72
CA ALA A 23 37.33 11.11 2.99
C ALA A 23 36.21 10.18 2.46
N PRO A 24 35.10 10.00 3.19
CA PRO A 24 34.02 9.14 2.73
C PRO A 24 33.59 9.61 1.33
N SER A 25 33.80 8.76 0.32
CA SER A 25 33.54 9.18 -1.04
C SER A 25 32.02 9.29 -1.22
N PRO A 26 31.53 10.33 -1.91
CA PRO A 26 30.11 10.45 -2.24
C PRO A 26 29.60 9.24 -3.06
N SER A 27 30.49 8.57 -3.80
CA SER A 27 30.17 7.33 -4.51
C SER A 27 29.93 6.13 -3.58
N ALA A 28 30.63 6.03 -2.44
CA ALA A 28 30.38 4.99 -1.43
C ALA A 28 29.01 5.19 -0.76
N GLY A 29 28.63 6.44 -0.46
CA GLY A 29 27.28 6.76 0.04
C GLY A 29 26.19 6.44 -0.98
N ALA A 30 26.44 6.71 -2.27
CA ALA A 30 25.49 6.40 -3.34
C ALA A 30 25.28 4.89 -3.53
N VAL A 31 26.31 4.04 -3.45
CA VAL A 31 26.16 2.58 -3.56
C VAL A 31 25.46 1.95 -2.35
N VAL A 32 25.67 2.49 -1.14
CA VAL A 32 24.94 2.05 0.06
C VAL A 32 23.47 2.47 -0.03
N ALA A 33 23.17 3.70 -0.43
CA ALA A 33 21.79 4.15 -0.65
C ALA A 33 21.09 3.30 -1.73
N ALA A 34 21.76 3.05 -2.86
CA ALA A 34 21.21 2.23 -3.94
C ALA A 34 20.95 0.78 -3.52
N SER A 35 21.84 0.17 -2.73
CA SER A 35 21.66 -1.20 -2.20
C SER A 35 20.57 -1.27 -1.13
N THR A 36 20.40 -0.24 -0.32
CA THR A 36 19.26 -0.17 0.61
C THR A 36 17.94 0.00 -0.14
N GLN A 37 17.88 0.84 -1.18
CA GLN A 37 16.68 1.03 -1.98
C GLN A 37 16.29 -0.26 -2.74
N SER A 38 17.25 -0.99 -3.30
CA SER A 38 16.98 -2.26 -3.99
C SER A 38 16.46 -3.33 -3.03
N ALA A 39 17.04 -3.45 -1.82
CA ALA A 39 16.55 -4.38 -0.81
C ALA A 39 15.12 -4.04 -0.34
N GLN A 40 14.80 -2.75 -0.16
CA GLN A 40 13.44 -2.30 0.18
C GLN A 40 12.44 -2.59 -0.94
N ASN A 41 12.81 -2.36 -2.21
CA ASN A 41 11.96 -2.69 -3.35
C ASN A 41 11.64 -4.20 -3.40
N SER A 42 12.64 -5.07 -3.21
CA SER A 42 12.42 -6.52 -3.18
C SER A 42 11.52 -6.98 -2.02
N ALA A 43 11.61 -6.32 -0.86
CA ALA A 43 10.73 -6.61 0.28
C ALA A 43 9.27 -6.21 0.01
N VAL A 44 9.04 -5.05 -0.61
CA VAL A 44 7.69 -4.59 -0.99
C VAL A 44 7.09 -5.48 -2.08
N GLU A 45 7.88 -5.88 -3.08
CA GLU A 45 7.46 -6.83 -4.11
C GLU A 45 7.02 -8.17 -3.52
N THR A 46 7.80 -8.70 -2.58
CA THR A 46 7.48 -9.95 -1.87
C THR A 46 6.19 -9.81 -1.06
N ALA A 47 6.08 -8.75 -0.24
CA ALA A 47 4.90 -8.52 0.59
C ALA A 47 3.62 -8.29 -0.25
N ALA A 48 3.72 -7.61 -1.39
CA ALA A 48 2.60 -7.41 -2.31
C ALA A 48 2.17 -8.76 -2.94
N ALA A 49 3.13 -9.57 -3.36
CA ALA A 49 2.87 -10.89 -3.93
C ALA A 49 2.23 -11.85 -2.92
N GLU A 50 2.66 -11.85 -1.65
CA GLU A 50 2.08 -12.66 -0.57
C GLU A 50 0.58 -12.39 -0.37
N VAL A 51 0.13 -11.17 -0.66
CA VAL A 51 -1.29 -10.79 -0.58
C VAL A 51 -1.96 -10.68 -1.96
N SER A 52 -1.32 -11.22 -3.00
CA SER A 52 -1.84 -11.27 -4.39
C SER A 52 -2.13 -9.90 -5.01
N MET A 53 -1.39 -8.87 -4.60
CA MET A 53 -1.52 -7.49 -5.08
C MET A 53 -0.31 -7.11 -5.93
N SER A 54 -0.52 -6.19 -6.87
CA SER A 54 0.62 -5.48 -7.46
C SER A 54 1.28 -4.56 -6.42
N VAL A 55 2.53 -4.18 -6.64
CA VAL A 55 3.22 -3.20 -5.79
C VAL A 55 2.42 -1.90 -5.69
N GLY A 56 1.86 -1.42 -6.82
CA GLY A 56 1.04 -0.21 -6.85
C GLY A 56 -0.23 -0.32 -6.01
N GLU A 57 -0.94 -1.45 -6.10
CA GLU A 57 -2.12 -1.72 -5.27
C GLU A 57 -1.76 -1.79 -3.77
N TYR A 58 -0.68 -2.50 -3.43
CA TYR A 58 -0.24 -2.71 -2.06
C TYR A 58 0.16 -1.39 -1.39
N THR A 59 0.99 -0.60 -2.06
CA THR A 59 1.56 0.62 -1.50
C THR A 59 0.52 1.74 -1.39
N ASN A 60 -0.45 1.78 -2.32
CA ASN A 60 -1.50 2.80 -2.31
C ASN A 60 -2.77 2.37 -1.56
N ASN A 61 -2.81 1.14 -1.03
CA ASN A 61 -4.00 0.56 -0.39
C ASN A 61 -5.25 0.69 -1.27
N ALA A 62 -5.12 0.26 -2.53
CA ALA A 62 -6.16 0.35 -3.54
C ALA A 62 -6.25 -0.96 -4.33
N ILE A 63 -7.44 -1.30 -4.80
CA ILE A 63 -7.72 -2.45 -5.65
C ILE A 63 -8.11 -1.93 -7.03
N VAL A 64 -7.21 -2.10 -8.01
CA VAL A 64 -7.45 -1.63 -9.38
C VAL A 64 -8.05 -2.73 -10.25
N SER A 65 -7.91 -4.00 -9.82
CA SER A 65 -8.51 -5.15 -10.48
C SER A 65 -8.78 -6.27 -9.48
N THR A 66 -9.88 -6.99 -9.67
CA THR A 66 -10.20 -8.18 -8.88
C THR A 66 -10.32 -9.38 -9.84
N PRO A 67 -9.46 -10.40 -9.73
CA PRO A 67 -9.52 -11.58 -10.59
C PRO A 67 -10.93 -12.17 -10.66
N GLY A 68 -11.38 -12.48 -11.88
CA GLY A 68 -12.72 -12.97 -12.13
C GLY A 68 -13.77 -11.88 -12.34
N LEU A 69 -13.47 -10.60 -12.14
CA LEU A 69 -14.31 -9.48 -12.61
C LEU A 69 -13.75 -8.90 -13.92
N SER A 70 -14.64 -8.32 -14.73
CA SER A 70 -14.26 -7.66 -15.99
C SER A 70 -13.60 -6.33 -15.70
N ALA A 71 -12.42 -6.08 -16.29
CA ALA A 71 -11.71 -4.81 -16.16
C ALA A 71 -12.45 -3.63 -16.83
N ALA A 72 -13.33 -3.91 -17.80
CA ALA A 72 -14.15 -2.88 -18.46
C ALA A 72 -15.35 -2.43 -17.60
N ASP A 73 -15.80 -3.30 -16.69
CA ASP A 73 -17.00 -3.07 -15.88
C ASP A 73 -16.67 -2.63 -14.45
N THR A 74 -15.40 -2.71 -14.07
CA THR A 74 -14.93 -2.39 -12.71
C THR A 74 -14.23 -1.05 -12.62
N LEU A 75 -14.40 -0.41 -11.47
CA LEU A 75 -13.79 0.85 -11.09
C LEU A 75 -12.78 0.62 -9.95
N PRO A 76 -11.58 1.20 -9.99
CA PRO A 76 -10.62 1.09 -8.89
C PRO A 76 -11.18 1.60 -7.56
N VAL A 77 -10.92 0.88 -6.47
CA VAL A 77 -11.40 1.24 -5.12
C VAL A 77 -10.24 1.40 -4.13
N GLY A 78 -10.21 2.52 -3.41
CA GLY A 78 -9.27 2.82 -2.32
C GLY A 78 -9.98 3.40 -1.09
N GLN A 79 -9.22 3.70 -0.03
CA GLN A 79 -9.71 4.53 1.07
C GLN A 79 -9.52 6.02 0.74
N GLY A 80 -10.60 6.79 0.77
CA GLY A 80 -10.58 8.25 0.67
C GLY A 80 -10.55 8.92 2.04
N GLY A 81 -9.45 9.58 2.38
CA GLY A 81 -9.35 10.39 3.61
C GLY A 81 -9.36 9.56 4.90
N LYS A 82 -9.81 10.19 5.99
CA LYS A 82 -9.83 9.60 7.35
C LYS A 82 -11.10 8.78 7.57
N ILE A 83 -11.02 7.76 8.43
CA ILE A 83 -12.19 7.03 8.90
C ILE A 83 -12.72 7.61 10.21
N ILE A 84 -14.02 7.47 10.42
CA ILE A 84 -14.70 7.85 11.66
C ILE A 84 -15.07 6.57 12.39
N VAL A 85 -14.66 6.42 13.65
CA VAL A 85 -15.02 5.29 14.51
C VAL A 85 -15.95 5.80 15.59
N ASN A 86 -17.19 5.27 15.64
CA ASN A 86 -18.22 5.67 16.58
C ASN A 86 -18.42 7.19 16.68
N GLY A 87 -18.39 7.89 15.54
CA GLY A 87 -18.55 9.35 15.47
C GLY A 87 -17.26 10.17 15.69
N VAL A 88 -16.12 9.54 15.99
CA VAL A 88 -14.83 10.23 16.19
C VAL A 88 -13.90 10.01 15.00
N ALA A 89 -13.41 11.09 14.39
CA ALA A 89 -12.42 11.01 13.31
C ALA A 89 -11.08 10.47 13.84
N THR A 90 -10.45 9.55 13.09
CA THR A 90 -9.21 8.88 13.50
C THR A 90 -8.13 8.99 12.41
N ASN A 91 -6.87 8.70 12.77
CA ASN A 91 -5.78 8.52 11.80
C ASN A 91 -5.58 7.03 11.43
N MET A 92 -6.59 6.20 11.66
CA MET A 92 -6.52 4.77 11.37
C MET A 92 -6.86 4.51 9.90
N THR A 93 -6.37 3.38 9.38
CA THR A 93 -6.52 2.99 7.98
C THR A 93 -7.21 1.63 7.90
N VAL A 94 -8.22 1.54 7.04
CA VAL A 94 -8.81 0.28 6.59
C VAL A 94 -7.86 -0.34 5.59
N ILE A 95 -7.50 -1.60 5.82
CA ILE A 95 -6.65 -2.33 4.90
C ILE A 95 -7.53 -2.97 3.83
N LEU A 96 -7.29 -2.64 2.57
CA LEU A 96 -7.97 -3.24 1.42
C LEU A 96 -7.13 -4.36 0.82
N ARG A 97 -7.81 -5.46 0.49
CA ARG A 97 -7.23 -6.64 -0.17
C ARG A 97 -8.16 -7.15 -1.26
N LYS A 98 -7.61 -7.95 -2.17
CA LYS A 98 -8.42 -8.73 -3.10
C LYS A 98 -9.15 -9.84 -2.35
N VAL A 99 -10.30 -10.23 -2.88
CA VAL A 99 -11.05 -11.39 -2.40
C VAL A 99 -10.60 -12.65 -3.13
N ASP A 100 -10.90 -13.82 -2.55
CA ASP A 100 -10.68 -15.10 -3.22
C ASP A 100 -11.72 -15.39 -4.32
N ALA A 101 -11.43 -16.38 -5.16
CA ALA A 101 -12.28 -16.76 -6.28
C ALA A 101 -13.67 -17.27 -5.85
N ALA A 102 -13.78 -17.89 -4.67
CA ALA A 102 -15.06 -18.39 -4.15
C ALA A 102 -15.99 -17.23 -3.77
N THR A 103 -15.43 -16.19 -3.16
CA THR A 103 -16.11 -14.94 -2.83
C THR A 103 -16.54 -14.20 -4.08
N VAL A 104 -15.71 -14.13 -5.12
CA VAL A 104 -16.09 -13.56 -6.43
C VAL A 104 -17.26 -14.32 -7.04
N LYS A 105 -17.20 -15.66 -7.02
CA LYS A 105 -18.29 -16.50 -7.52
C LYS A 105 -19.59 -16.25 -6.76
N SER A 106 -19.52 -16.21 -5.42
CA SER A 106 -20.68 -15.90 -4.57
C SER A 106 -21.26 -14.51 -4.85
N ALA A 107 -20.40 -13.49 -4.97
CA ALA A 107 -20.81 -12.12 -5.27
C ALA A 107 -21.55 -12.02 -6.61
N LYS A 108 -21.05 -12.70 -7.66
CA LYS A 108 -21.72 -12.76 -8.97
C LYS A 108 -23.11 -13.39 -8.92
N THR A 109 -23.31 -14.37 -8.03
CA THR A 109 -24.63 -14.98 -7.83
C THR A 109 -25.58 -14.06 -7.07
N ALA A 110 -25.07 -13.24 -6.15
CA ALA A 110 -25.87 -12.34 -5.32
C ALA A 110 -26.14 -10.97 -5.97
N ALA A 111 -25.29 -10.51 -6.89
CA ALA A 111 -25.43 -9.20 -7.52
C ALA A 111 -26.68 -9.12 -8.40
N THR A 112 -27.49 -8.08 -8.18
CA THR A 112 -28.68 -7.75 -8.99
C THR A 112 -28.36 -6.84 -10.18
N GLY A 113 -27.12 -6.34 -10.26
CA GLY A 113 -26.66 -5.38 -11.26
C GLY A 113 -25.17 -5.55 -11.56
N LYS A 114 -24.55 -4.50 -12.10
CA LYS A 114 -23.13 -4.51 -12.48
C LYS A 114 -22.25 -4.33 -11.24
N ILE A 115 -21.35 -5.27 -10.97
CA ILE A 115 -20.37 -5.16 -9.89
C ILE A 115 -19.29 -4.14 -10.29
N LEU A 116 -19.29 -2.98 -9.64
CA LEU A 116 -18.27 -1.93 -9.83
C LEU A 116 -16.93 -2.31 -9.22
N ASN A 117 -16.94 -2.96 -8.06
CA ASN A 117 -15.75 -3.62 -7.51
C ASN A 117 -16.18 -4.55 -6.36
N LEU A 118 -15.27 -5.44 -5.98
CA LEU A 118 -15.39 -6.31 -4.82
C LEU A 118 -14.03 -6.35 -4.11
N VAL A 119 -14.02 -5.87 -2.88
CA VAL A 119 -12.80 -5.71 -2.06
C VAL A 119 -12.99 -6.35 -0.70
N ASN A 120 -11.93 -6.88 -0.10
CA ASN A 120 -11.94 -7.27 1.30
C ASN A 120 -11.48 -6.09 2.16
N ALA A 121 -12.37 -5.55 2.99
CA ALA A 121 -12.08 -4.43 3.87
C ALA A 121 -11.78 -4.94 5.29
N LYS A 122 -10.53 -4.80 5.74
CA LYS A 122 -10.13 -5.09 7.12
C LYS A 122 -10.17 -3.80 7.93
N LEU A 123 -11.15 -3.72 8.83
CA LEU A 123 -11.30 -2.60 9.75
C LEU A 123 -10.20 -2.65 10.83
N PRO A 124 -9.66 -1.50 11.24
CA PRO A 124 -8.60 -1.44 12.25
C PRO A 124 -9.14 -1.49 13.69
N VAL A 125 -10.41 -1.86 13.89
CA VAL A 125 -11.10 -1.96 15.17
C VAL A 125 -11.88 -3.27 15.28
N ALA A 126 -12.21 -3.67 16.50
CA ALA A 126 -12.98 -4.89 16.75
C ALA A 126 -14.42 -4.77 16.20
N LYS A 127 -15.00 -5.93 15.87
CA LYS A 127 -16.41 -6.06 15.47
C LYS A 127 -17.34 -5.41 16.49
N GLY A 128 -18.37 -4.73 15.99
CA GLY A 128 -19.39 -4.05 16.81
C GLY A 128 -19.19 -2.54 16.92
N ASN A 129 -18.00 -2.02 16.56
CA ASN A 129 -17.82 -0.58 16.36
C ASN A 129 -18.36 -0.17 14.99
N THR A 130 -19.04 0.97 14.91
CA THR A 130 -19.44 1.55 13.63
C THR A 130 -18.27 2.34 13.07
N VAL A 131 -17.80 1.94 11.89
CA VAL A 131 -16.73 2.61 11.16
C VAL A 131 -17.31 3.24 9.90
N THR A 132 -17.37 4.56 9.86
CA THR A 132 -17.70 5.29 8.64
C THR A 132 -16.44 5.40 7.78
N VAL A 133 -16.49 4.78 6.61
CA VAL A 133 -15.39 4.74 5.64
C VAL A 133 -15.83 5.48 4.39
N ASN A 134 -15.05 6.49 3.99
CA ASN A 134 -15.19 7.12 2.69
C ASN A 134 -14.34 6.34 1.68
N PHE A 135 -14.96 5.52 0.85
CA PHE A 135 -14.26 4.82 -0.23
C PHE A 135 -14.05 5.78 -1.40
N TYR A 136 -12.85 5.76 -1.98
CA TYR A 136 -12.56 6.41 -3.26
C TYR A 136 -12.79 5.38 -4.36
N VAL A 137 -13.79 5.61 -5.21
CA VAL A 137 -14.21 4.74 -6.32
C VAL A 137 -13.95 5.48 -7.62
N LYS A 138 -12.75 5.33 -8.17
CA LYS A 138 -12.25 6.15 -9.28
C LYS A 138 -13.11 5.96 -10.54
N GLY A 139 -13.70 7.04 -11.03
CA GLY A 139 -14.55 7.05 -12.23
C GLY A 139 -16.05 6.94 -11.94
N LEU A 140 -16.46 6.94 -10.66
CA LEU A 140 -17.87 7.01 -10.29
C LEU A 140 -18.40 8.43 -10.52
N ALA A 141 -19.47 8.62 -11.30
CA ALA A 141 -20.00 9.95 -11.59
C ALA A 141 -20.68 10.60 -10.37
N GLY A 142 -21.16 9.79 -9.43
CA GLY A 142 -21.84 10.24 -8.21
C GLY A 142 -23.36 10.41 -8.37
N THR A 143 -23.90 10.09 -9.55
CA THR A 143 -25.34 10.14 -9.86
C THR A 143 -25.95 8.76 -10.05
N GLU A 144 -25.11 7.72 -10.08
CA GLU A 144 -25.52 6.34 -10.24
C GLU A 144 -26.27 5.82 -9.01
N ASN A 145 -27.22 4.91 -9.25
CA ASN A 145 -27.84 4.13 -8.18
C ASN A 145 -26.91 2.99 -7.78
N VAL A 146 -26.15 3.18 -6.69
CA VAL A 146 -25.24 2.17 -6.17
C VAL A 146 -25.78 1.58 -4.87
N THR A 147 -25.98 0.26 -4.86
CA THR A 147 -26.16 -0.51 -3.62
C THR A 147 -24.85 -1.15 -3.21
N VAL A 148 -24.62 -1.26 -1.90
CA VAL A 148 -23.45 -1.93 -1.35
C VAL A 148 -23.88 -3.09 -0.47
N LEU A 149 -23.20 -4.23 -0.63
CA LEU A 149 -23.42 -5.43 0.17
C LEU A 149 -22.12 -5.86 0.83
N GLN A 150 -22.20 -6.38 2.06
CA GLN A 150 -21.08 -6.98 2.77
C GLN A 150 -21.37 -8.47 2.99
N LEU A 151 -20.36 -9.32 2.75
CA LEU A 151 -20.45 -10.73 3.10
C LEU A 151 -20.28 -10.88 4.62
N VAL A 152 -21.34 -11.30 5.29
CA VAL A 152 -21.41 -11.49 6.75
C VAL A 152 -21.89 -12.89 7.02
N ASN A 153 -21.08 -13.69 7.73
CA ASN A 153 -21.42 -15.07 8.08
C ASN A 153 -21.87 -15.94 6.87
N GLY A 154 -21.34 -15.67 5.68
CA GLY A 154 -21.67 -16.39 4.45
C GLY A 154 -22.84 -15.82 3.63
N GLU A 155 -23.50 -14.76 4.11
CA GLU A 155 -24.61 -14.10 3.41
C GLU A 155 -24.27 -12.68 3.00
N TRP A 156 -24.76 -12.24 1.83
CA TRP A 156 -24.60 -10.87 1.35
C TRP A 156 -25.69 -9.99 1.95
N VAL A 157 -25.29 -9.11 2.87
CA VAL A 157 -26.20 -8.24 3.61
C VAL A 157 -26.05 -6.79 3.13
N PRO A 158 -27.15 -6.05 2.92
CA PRO A 158 -27.07 -4.64 2.57
C PRO A 158 -26.28 -3.82 3.61
N VAL A 159 -25.45 -2.92 3.11
CA VAL A 159 -24.68 -1.95 3.91
C VAL A 159 -25.36 -0.59 3.81
N THR A 160 -25.42 0.15 4.92
CA THR A 160 -25.91 1.52 4.92
C THR A 160 -24.97 2.42 4.13
N VAL A 161 -25.44 2.91 2.98
CA VAL A 161 -24.78 3.94 2.20
C VAL A 161 -25.20 5.31 2.74
N LYS A 162 -24.25 6.06 3.29
CA LYS A 162 -24.49 7.42 3.82
C LYS A 162 -24.57 8.46 2.73
N GLU A 163 -23.72 8.29 1.72
CA GLU A 163 -23.53 9.29 0.69
C GLU A 163 -22.89 8.65 -0.54
N ILE A 164 -23.35 9.07 -1.71
CA ILE A 164 -22.72 8.80 -2.99
C ILE A 164 -22.45 10.17 -3.63
N ARG A 165 -21.22 10.38 -4.07
CA ARG A 165 -20.78 11.60 -4.77
C ARG A 165 -19.71 11.24 -5.79
N LEU A 166 -19.29 12.22 -6.59
CA LEU A 166 -18.23 12.02 -7.58
C LEU A 166 -17.03 11.32 -6.94
N ASP A 167 -16.61 10.21 -7.54
CA ASP A 167 -15.50 9.36 -7.12
C ASP A 167 -15.59 8.78 -5.69
N HIS A 168 -16.72 8.89 -4.98
CA HIS A 168 -16.78 8.50 -3.57
C HIS A 168 -18.10 7.86 -3.15
N ILE A 169 -17.97 6.85 -2.27
CA ILE A 169 -19.09 6.21 -1.58
C ILE A 169 -18.75 6.13 -0.09
N VAL A 170 -19.61 6.70 0.75
CA VAL A 170 -19.44 6.68 2.20
C VAL A 170 -20.33 5.61 2.82
N LEU A 171 -19.72 4.70 3.58
CA LEU A 171 -20.39 3.52 4.15
C LEU A 171 -20.19 3.46 5.65
N ASP A 172 -21.18 2.94 6.37
CA ASP A 172 -21.01 2.48 7.76
C ASP A 172 -20.77 0.96 7.77
N LEU A 173 -19.60 0.53 8.23
CA LEU A 173 -19.24 -0.88 8.39
C LEU A 173 -19.11 -1.22 9.88
N THR A 174 -19.63 -2.38 10.29
CA THR A 174 -19.58 -2.85 11.69
C THR A 174 -18.64 -4.02 11.92
N GLN A 175 -18.05 -4.55 10.84
CA GLN A 175 -17.08 -5.64 10.87
C GLN A 175 -16.20 -5.64 9.61
N SER A 176 -15.08 -6.34 9.69
CA SER A 176 -14.24 -6.62 8.53
C SER A 176 -14.90 -7.65 7.61
N GLY A 177 -14.64 -7.56 6.30
CA GLY A 177 -15.04 -8.58 5.34
C GLY A 177 -15.15 -8.07 3.90
N PRO A 178 -15.52 -8.96 2.96
CA PRO A 178 -15.79 -8.61 1.58
C PRO A 178 -16.94 -7.61 1.43
N VAL A 179 -16.71 -6.54 0.67
CA VAL A 179 -17.66 -5.48 0.34
C VAL A 179 -17.77 -5.39 -1.18
N MET A 180 -18.99 -5.53 -1.69
CA MET A 180 -19.35 -5.46 -3.10
C MET A 180 -20.13 -4.18 -3.39
N PHE A 181 -19.69 -3.44 -4.39
CA PHE A 181 -20.38 -2.26 -4.92
C PHE A 181 -21.12 -2.65 -6.20
N VAL A 182 -22.44 -2.45 -6.24
CA VAL A 182 -23.30 -2.85 -7.35
C VAL A 182 -24.04 -1.64 -7.90
N GLN A 183 -23.83 -1.33 -9.17
CA GLN A 183 -24.63 -0.37 -9.90
C GLN A 183 -25.90 -1.05 -10.41
N ASN A 184 -27.06 -0.53 -10.01
CA ASN A 184 -28.38 -0.98 -10.46
C ASN A 184 -28.93 -0.12 -11.59
#